data_AF-A0A838MQE7-F1
#
_entry.id   AF-A0A838MQE7-F1
#
_cell.length_a   1.000
_cell.length_b   1.000
_cell.length_c   1.000
_cell.angle_alpha   90.00
_cell.angle_beta   90.00
_cell.angle_gamma   90.00
#
_symmetry.space_group_name_H-M   'P 1'
#
loop_
_entity.id
_entity.type
_entity.pdbx_description
1 polymer ?
#
loop_
_entity_poly.entity_id
_entity_poly.type
_entity_poly.pdbx_seq_one_letter_code
_entity_poly.pdbx_strand_id
1 'polypeptide(L)'
;MFRRVVLAATLLSAGSALEAAPGGMLGVLPLGGYVCELPGDALGPTGDRQPEFDFTVTHSSSYRTATGAGTYLLTGDRLTFTSGPFYGMKYHRLSEGFLRRTEADGSDGPLRCVRATANNR
;
A
#
# COMPACT_ATOMS: atom_id res chain seq x y z
N MET A 1 7.79 11.09 65.81
CA MET A 1 7.98 10.00 64.84
C MET A 1 7.00 10.22 63.68
N PHE A 2 7.37 10.99 62.65
CA PHE A 2 6.54 11.21 61.46
C PHE A 2 7.36 10.96 60.20
N ARG A 3 7.05 9.84 59.53
CA ARG A 3 7.75 9.33 58.34
C ARG A 3 7.17 10.02 57.12
N ARG A 4 7.95 10.92 56.50
CA ARG A 4 7.60 11.57 55.24
C ARG A 4 7.86 10.60 54.09
N VAL A 5 6.80 10.11 53.45
CA VAL A 5 6.89 9.35 52.20
C VAL A 5 6.70 10.36 51.06
N VAL A 6 7.75 10.56 50.26
CA VAL A 6 7.72 11.40 49.07
C VAL A 6 7.39 10.49 47.88
N LEU A 7 6.17 10.62 47.33
CA LEU A 7 5.80 9.98 46.06
C LEU A 7 6.32 10.84 44.91
N ALA A 8 7.27 10.31 44.13
CA ALA A 8 7.69 10.90 42.86
C ALA A 8 6.79 10.35 41.74
N ALA A 9 5.98 11.23 41.14
CA ALA A 9 5.13 10.90 40.00
C ALA A 9 5.91 11.08 38.69
N THR A 10 6.31 9.99 38.05
CA THR A 10 6.92 10.00 36.71
C THR A 10 5.82 10.09 35.64
N LEU A 11 5.73 11.24 34.97
CA LEU A 11 4.87 11.46 33.81
C LEU A 11 5.53 10.82 32.57
N LEU A 12 4.98 9.69 32.10
CA LEU A 12 5.32 9.11 30.80
C LEU A 12 4.53 9.84 29.71
N SER A 13 5.18 10.77 29.01
CA SER A 13 4.62 11.41 27.82
C SER A 13 4.69 10.44 26.63
N ALA A 14 3.56 9.83 26.28
CA ALA A 14 3.41 9.09 25.04
C ALA A 14 3.36 10.07 23.85
N GLY A 15 4.51 10.34 23.23
CA GLY A 15 4.56 11.10 21.98
C GLY A 15 3.98 10.27 20.84
N SER A 16 2.87 10.73 20.25
CA SER A 16 2.37 10.19 18.99
C SER A 16 3.38 10.51 17.88
N ALA A 17 3.81 9.48 17.15
CA ALA A 17 4.63 9.67 15.97
C ALA A 17 3.83 10.47 14.94
N LEU A 18 4.24 11.72 14.69
CA LEU A 18 3.72 12.52 13.60
C LEU A 18 4.40 12.03 12.32
N GLU A 19 3.80 11.03 11.67
CA GLU A 19 4.30 10.54 10.38
C GLU A 19 4.12 11.67 9.35
N ALA A 20 5.23 12.21 8.84
CA ALA A 20 5.19 13.21 7.79
C ALA A 20 4.41 12.64 6.58
N ALA A 21 3.45 13.41 6.06
CA ALA A 21 2.75 13.02 4.85
C ALA A 21 3.78 12.78 3.73
N PRO A 22 3.68 11.68 2.96
CA PRO A 22 4.60 11.42 1.86
C PRO A 22 4.62 12.64 0.92
N GLY A 23 5.76 13.31 0.82
CA GLY A 23 5.95 14.45 -0.08
C GLY A 23 6.31 14.00 -1.50
N GLY A 24 6.10 14.86 -2.48
CA GLY A 24 6.45 14.61 -3.88
C GLY A 24 5.38 15.08 -4.86
N MET A 25 5.62 14.84 -6.15
CA MET A 25 4.68 15.21 -7.21
C MET A 25 3.42 14.33 -7.12
N LEU A 26 2.25 14.97 -7.13
CA LEU A 26 0.98 14.25 -7.19
C LEU A 26 0.79 13.60 -8.56
N GLY A 27 0.33 12.36 -8.56
CA GLY A 27 0.08 11.60 -9.78
C GLY A 27 -1.22 10.81 -9.72
N VAL A 28 -1.51 10.16 -10.84
CA VAL A 28 -2.58 9.16 -10.99
C VAL A 28 -2.00 7.93 -11.66
N LEU A 29 -2.54 6.77 -11.30
CA LEU A 29 -2.25 5.54 -12.03
C LEU A 29 -2.98 5.54 -13.37
N PRO A 30 -2.40 4.93 -14.41
CA PRO A 30 -3.13 4.68 -15.65
C PRO A 30 -4.39 3.86 -15.40
N LEU A 31 -5.46 4.20 -16.13
CA LEU A 31 -6.74 3.50 -16.07
C LEU A 31 -6.60 2.03 -16.47
N GLY A 32 -7.41 1.16 -15.87
CA GLY A 32 -7.48 -0.26 -16.22
C GLY A 32 -7.25 -1.19 -15.03
N GLY A 33 -7.33 -2.49 -15.31
CA GLY A 33 -7.10 -3.54 -14.33
C GLY A 33 -5.63 -3.66 -13.97
N TYR A 34 -5.35 -3.98 -12.72
CA TYR A 34 -4.05 -4.38 -12.20
C TYR A 34 -4.22 -5.80 -11.67
N VAL A 35 -3.50 -6.73 -12.30
CA VAL A 35 -3.49 -8.14 -11.90
C VAL A 35 -2.32 -8.34 -10.96
N CYS A 36 -2.63 -8.83 -9.76
CA CYS A 36 -1.66 -9.03 -8.70
C CYS A 36 -1.27 -10.50 -8.61
N GLU A 37 0.01 -10.75 -8.41
CA GLU A 37 0.59 -12.09 -8.36
C GLU A 37 1.81 -12.13 -7.44
N LEU A 38 2.02 -13.30 -6.85
CA LEU A 38 3.27 -13.64 -6.21
C LEU A 38 4.26 -14.16 -7.28
N PRO A 39 5.57 -14.10 -7.02
CA PRO A 39 6.55 -14.75 -7.87
C PRO A 39 6.23 -16.24 -7.92
N GLY A 40 6.13 -16.79 -9.13
CA GLY A 40 5.94 -18.22 -9.31
C GLY A 40 7.25 -19.00 -9.13
N ASP A 41 7.18 -20.30 -9.38
CA ASP A 41 8.34 -21.21 -9.32
C ASP A 41 9.01 -21.33 -10.69
N ALA A 42 10.33 -21.56 -10.69
CA ALA A 42 11.13 -21.75 -11.91
C ALA A 42 10.69 -22.97 -12.75
N LEU A 43 10.01 -23.94 -12.13
CA LEU A 43 9.45 -25.12 -12.80
C LEU A 43 7.94 -24.99 -13.07
N GLY A 44 7.33 -23.87 -12.67
CA GLY A 44 5.90 -23.63 -12.73
C GLY A 44 5.53 -22.37 -13.54
N PRO A 45 4.29 -21.87 -13.36
CA PRO A 45 3.86 -20.60 -13.94
C PRO A 45 4.77 -19.43 -13.50
N THR A 46 5.00 -18.45 -14.37
CA THR A 46 5.85 -17.27 -14.10
C THR A 46 5.35 -16.39 -12.94
N GLY A 47 4.09 -16.55 -12.54
CA GLY A 47 3.48 -15.85 -11.42
C GLY A 47 2.24 -16.59 -10.91
N ASP A 48 2.02 -16.53 -9.60
CA ASP A 48 0.85 -17.10 -8.94
C ASP A 48 -0.15 -15.99 -8.64
N ARG A 49 -1.21 -15.92 -9.46
CA ARG A 49 -2.25 -14.88 -9.34
C ARG A 49 -2.89 -14.87 -7.96
N GLN A 50 -3.07 -13.68 -7.41
CA GLN A 50 -3.73 -13.42 -6.13
C GLN A 50 -4.96 -12.51 -6.38
N PRO A 51 -6.10 -13.07 -6.83
CA PRO A 51 -7.27 -12.30 -7.25
C PRO A 51 -7.86 -11.39 -6.16
N GLU A 52 -7.62 -11.68 -4.90
CA GLU A 52 -8.04 -10.87 -3.75
C GLU A 52 -7.34 -9.49 -3.70
N PHE A 53 -6.19 -9.35 -4.36
CA PHE A 53 -5.45 -8.10 -4.47
C PHE A 53 -5.67 -7.40 -5.81
N ASP A 54 -6.35 -8.03 -6.77
CA ASP A 54 -6.68 -7.40 -8.05
C ASP A 54 -7.55 -6.15 -7.83
N PHE A 55 -7.24 -5.10 -8.60
CA PHE A 55 -8.06 -3.89 -8.61
C PHE A 55 -8.11 -3.25 -9.99
N THR A 56 -9.07 -2.37 -10.19
CA THR A 56 -9.20 -1.58 -11.42
C THR A 56 -9.19 -0.12 -11.07
N VAL A 57 -8.29 0.64 -11.69
CA VAL A 57 -8.30 2.11 -11.63
C VAL A 57 -9.37 2.61 -12.60
N THR A 58 -10.37 3.31 -12.06
CA THR A 58 -11.58 3.68 -12.82
C THR A 58 -11.54 5.11 -13.33
N HIS A 59 -11.32 6.08 -12.45
CA HIS A 59 -11.13 7.48 -12.81
C HIS A 59 -10.29 8.17 -11.74
N SER A 60 -9.53 9.21 -12.13
CA SER A 60 -8.74 10.03 -11.20
C SER A 60 -7.94 9.15 -10.22
N SER A 61 -8.03 9.40 -8.91
CA SER A 61 -7.40 8.60 -7.86
C SER A 61 -8.36 7.60 -7.21
N SER A 62 -9.26 6.99 -7.99
CA SER A 62 -10.25 6.01 -7.53
C SER A 62 -9.96 4.60 -8.07
N TYR A 63 -10.33 3.59 -7.28
CA TYR A 63 -10.21 2.18 -7.66
C TYR A 63 -11.46 1.36 -7.29
N ARG A 64 -11.60 0.19 -7.90
CA ARG A 64 -12.58 -0.84 -7.54
C ARG A 64 -11.91 -2.21 -7.40
N THR A 65 -12.43 -3.03 -6.50
CA THR A 65 -12.08 -4.44 -6.30
C THR A 65 -13.35 -5.29 -6.43
N ALA A 66 -13.24 -6.60 -6.21
CA ALA A 66 -14.40 -7.48 -6.10
C ALA A 66 -15.31 -7.14 -4.91
N THR A 67 -14.76 -6.55 -3.85
CA THR A 67 -15.44 -6.33 -2.56
C THR A 67 -15.89 -4.88 -2.33
N GLY A 68 -15.46 -3.93 -3.17
CA GLY A 68 -15.86 -2.54 -3.03
C GLY A 68 -15.09 -1.56 -3.90
N ALA A 69 -15.12 -0.30 -3.49
CA ALA A 69 -14.42 0.79 -4.14
C ALA A 69 -13.74 1.69 -3.10
N GLY A 70 -12.76 2.46 -3.54
CA GLY A 70 -12.09 3.43 -2.70
C GLY A 70 -11.23 4.37 -3.49
N THR A 71 -10.36 5.08 -2.77
CA THR A 71 -9.43 6.06 -3.30
C THR A 71 -8.00 5.75 -2.90
N TYR A 72 -7.06 6.31 -3.64
CA TYR A 72 -5.64 6.23 -3.35
C TYR A 72 -5.00 7.61 -3.46
N LEU A 73 -3.78 7.71 -2.96
CA LEU A 73 -2.87 8.82 -3.15
C LEU A 73 -1.61 8.27 -3.82
N LEU A 74 -1.24 8.84 -4.97
CA LEU A 74 0.04 8.58 -5.61
C LEU A 74 0.90 9.83 -5.49
N THR A 75 2.06 9.69 -4.85
CA THR A 75 3.01 10.78 -4.63
C THR A 75 4.42 10.31 -4.96
N GLY A 76 5.03 10.92 -5.98
CA GLY A 76 6.22 10.36 -6.62
C GLY A 76 5.93 8.94 -7.10
N ASP A 77 6.64 7.96 -6.55
CA ASP A 77 6.46 6.54 -6.83
C ASP A 77 5.81 5.77 -5.67
N ARG A 78 5.29 6.48 -4.67
CA ARG A 78 4.57 5.87 -3.55
C ARG A 78 3.07 5.92 -3.80
N LEU A 79 2.44 4.76 -3.90
CA LEU A 79 1.00 4.60 -3.88
C LEU A 79 0.55 4.24 -2.46
N THR A 80 -0.46 4.92 -1.94
CA THR A 80 -1.11 4.58 -0.67
C THR A 80 -2.61 4.61 -0.85
N PHE A 81 -3.28 3.52 -0.50
CA PHE A 81 -4.74 3.44 -0.52
C PHE A 81 -5.31 4.17 0.69
N THR A 82 -6.18 5.14 0.44
CA THR A 82 -6.69 6.08 1.46
C THR A 82 -8.15 5.84 1.84
N SER A 83 -8.86 4.96 1.13
CA SER A 83 -10.18 4.46 1.52
C SER A 83 -10.51 3.11 0.87
N GLY A 84 -11.62 2.49 1.29
CA GLY A 84 -12.13 1.26 0.70
C GLY A 84 -11.43 -0.02 1.18
N PRO A 85 -11.63 -1.16 0.48
CA PRO A 85 -11.14 -2.46 0.91
C PRO A 85 -9.63 -2.58 1.10
N PHE A 86 -8.84 -1.77 0.38
CA PHE A 86 -7.37 -1.77 0.47
C PHE A 86 -6.83 -0.66 1.36
N TYR A 87 -7.65 -0.03 2.21
CA TYR A 87 -7.22 1.05 3.09
C TYR A 87 -5.90 0.75 3.83
N GLY A 88 -4.96 1.67 3.75
CA GLY A 88 -3.66 1.57 4.42
C GLY A 88 -2.61 0.74 3.66
N MET A 89 -3.00 -0.03 2.64
CA MET A 89 -2.03 -0.74 1.80
C MET A 89 -1.17 0.25 1.03
N LYS A 90 0.12 -0.09 0.87
CA LYS A 90 1.11 0.76 0.20
C LYS A 90 1.81 -0.04 -0.89
N TYR A 91 2.12 0.65 -1.98
CA TYR A 91 2.87 0.08 -3.08
C TYR A 91 3.93 1.06 -3.56
N HIS A 92 5.05 0.51 -4.02
CA HIS A 92 6.08 1.21 -4.76
C HIS A 92 5.84 1.01 -6.26
N ARG A 93 5.76 2.11 -7.02
CA ARG A 93 5.59 2.11 -8.47
C ARG A 93 6.96 2.08 -9.14
N LEU A 94 7.36 0.92 -9.64
CA LEU A 94 8.64 0.75 -10.33
C LEU A 94 8.58 1.26 -11.78
N SER A 95 7.40 1.21 -12.40
CA SER A 95 7.13 1.79 -13.71
C SER A 95 5.65 2.13 -13.83
N GLU A 96 5.25 2.78 -14.92
CA GLU A 96 3.88 3.29 -15.14
C GLU A 96 2.77 2.26 -14.85
N GLY A 97 3.01 0.98 -15.17
CA GLY A 97 2.06 -0.11 -14.96
C GLY A 97 2.59 -1.24 -14.07
N PHE A 98 3.66 -1.03 -13.30
CA PHE A 98 4.25 -2.06 -12.45
C PHE A 98 4.38 -1.57 -11.01
N LEU A 99 3.69 -2.26 -10.11
CA LEU A 99 3.66 -1.96 -8.69
C LEU A 99 4.22 -3.14 -7.89
N ARG A 100 4.95 -2.87 -6.81
CA ARG A 100 5.24 -3.86 -5.76
C ARG A 100 4.62 -3.42 -4.46
N ARG A 101 4.02 -4.35 -3.73
CA ARG A 101 3.53 -4.07 -2.39
C ARG A 101 4.70 -3.68 -1.51
N THR A 102 4.51 -2.63 -0.72
CA THR A 102 5.48 -2.22 0.29
C THR A 102 5.11 -2.86 1.62
N GLU A 103 6.07 -3.53 2.26
CA GLU A 103 5.89 -4.12 3.57
C GLU A 103 5.96 -3.06 4.69
N ALA A 104 5.67 -3.48 5.92
CA ALA A 104 5.63 -2.58 7.07
C ALA A 104 6.99 -1.91 7.36
N ASP A 105 8.09 -2.57 7.00
CA ASP A 105 9.46 -2.06 7.13
C ASP A 105 9.87 -1.08 6.01
N GLY A 106 8.99 -0.86 5.02
CA GLY A 106 9.24 0.01 3.88
C GLY A 106 9.93 -0.66 2.70
N SER A 107 10.26 -1.96 2.78
CA SER A 107 10.85 -2.73 1.69
C SER A 107 9.81 -3.21 0.67
N ASP A 108 10.27 -3.56 -0.54
CA ASP A 108 9.42 -4.14 -1.58
C ASP A 108 9.17 -5.63 -1.31
N GLY A 109 7.92 -5.97 -1.03
CA GLY A 109 7.43 -7.33 -0.80
C GLY A 109 7.32 -8.16 -2.08
N PRO A 110 7.00 -9.47 -1.95
CA PRO A 110 6.93 -10.38 -3.09
C PRO A 110 5.76 -10.08 -4.03
N LEU A 111 4.64 -9.58 -3.49
CA LEU A 111 3.44 -9.29 -4.29
C LEU A 111 3.69 -8.15 -5.27
N ARG A 112 3.56 -8.44 -6.57
CA ARG A 112 3.57 -7.44 -7.63
C ARG A 112 2.18 -7.30 -8.24
N CYS A 113 1.84 -6.11 -8.72
CA CYS A 113 0.64 -5.85 -9.49
C CYS A 113 1.02 -5.21 -10.81
N VAL A 114 0.60 -5.82 -11.90
CA VAL A 114 0.93 -5.39 -13.26
C VAL A 114 -0.35 -4.95 -13.95
N ARG A 115 -0.31 -3.81 -14.62
CA ARG A 115 -1.44 -3.33 -15.43
C ARG A 115 -1.77 -4.37 -16.50
N ALA A 116 -3.02 -4.78 -16.53
CA ALA A 116 -3.56 -5.67 -17.53
C ALA A 116 -3.50 -4.98 -18.91
N THR A 117 -2.89 -5.69 -19.84
CA THR A 117 -2.83 -5.46 -21.27
C THR A 117 -3.43 -6.68 -21.96
N ALA A 118 -3.55 -6.67 -23.28
CA ALA A 118 -4.06 -7.82 -24.02
C ALA A 118 -3.27 -9.13 -23.76
N ASN A 119 -2.01 -9.03 -23.32
CA ASN A 119 -1.09 -10.17 -23.20
C ASN A 119 -1.04 -10.81 -21.80
N ASN A 120 -1.66 -10.22 -20.78
CA ASN A 120 -1.64 -10.71 -19.39
C ASN A 120 -3.01 -10.60 -18.69
N ARG A 121 -4.09 -10.70 -19.48
CA ARG A 121 -5.48 -10.66 -18.99
C ARG A 121 -5.97 -12.02 -18.53
#